data_AF-A0A4R9H827-F1
#
_entry.id   AF-A0A4R9H827-F1
#
_cell.length_a   1.000
_cell.length_b   1.000
_cell.length_c   1.000
_cell.angle_alpha   90.00
_cell.angle_beta   90.00
_cell.angle_gamma   90.00
#
_symmetry.space_group_name_H-M   'P 1'
#
loop_
_entity.id
_entity.type
_entity.pdbx_description
1 polymer ?
#
loop_
_entity_poly.entity_id
_entity_poly.type
_entity_poly.pdbx_seq_one_letter_code
_entity_poly.pdbx_strand_id
1 'polypeptide(L)'
;MKARILNNPFVRVSYIIKSLYIILLFSILFLVVPAFSQEVDPLLRQPWFGDQEKKEELLFNRLQTAFRLSAHYVWRTDSRSRNYRFYKDGRVEMILDRNYKEVFPNRQELDLHYSEAESLQKHANPYSAIRLLKGSMYCYRLRYGKLVPEGYEKTAKLLGKFLDQYSHKEKELQRFTDPFGCWTPEVLKIRSSDFAYSFDLPPELTYLFPDEDREFSGEDSDYLWQVHRFYQNFPVEGGPSTWEKEYRKNSEGILFFRPDRIVFTVGTTLHFHPSIFNAQNYYLIWDSLRGINSRTMREWNYLRKKEGDLYRTRFDFVGEDGRKSQIIVLEKFYLRGTRGILFSLAYPSKLEALGTKIWSGFSSSVVVE
;
A
#
# COMPACT_ATOMS: atom_id res chain seq x y z
N MET A 1 -7.36 -12.70 -103.00
CA MET A 1 -6.35 -12.25 -103.99
C MET A 1 -5.03 -12.04 -103.27
N LYS A 2 -3.97 -12.74 -103.73
CA LYS A 2 -2.59 -12.66 -103.22
C LYS A 2 -1.89 -11.43 -103.81
N ALA A 3 -1.12 -10.68 -103.00
CA ALA A 3 -0.04 -9.80 -103.47
C ALA A 3 1.01 -9.68 -102.35
N ARG A 4 2.05 -10.53 -102.36
CA ARG A 4 3.44 -10.19 -102.74
C ARG A 4 3.95 -8.85 -102.19
N ILE A 5 4.70 -8.95 -101.09
CA ILE A 5 5.57 -7.91 -100.55
C ILE A 5 6.91 -7.97 -101.32
N LEU A 6 7.28 -6.86 -101.96
CA LEU A 6 8.62 -6.63 -102.49
C LEU A 6 9.47 -6.01 -101.36
N ASN A 7 10.47 -6.78 -100.90
CA ASN A 7 11.50 -6.37 -99.97
C ASN A 7 12.45 -5.36 -100.64
N ASN A 8 12.57 -4.15 -100.09
CA ASN A 8 13.60 -3.19 -100.50
C ASN A 8 14.58 -2.93 -99.32
N PRO A 9 15.88 -3.27 -99.45
CA PRO A 9 16.81 -3.35 -98.32
C PRO A 9 17.32 -1.99 -97.79
N PHE A 10 17.03 -0.87 -98.47
CA PHE A 10 17.51 0.46 -98.08
C PHE A 10 16.77 1.11 -96.90
N VAL A 11 15.55 0.66 -96.58
CA VAL A 11 14.79 1.18 -95.42
C VAL A 11 15.33 0.66 -94.09
N ARG A 12 15.99 -0.52 -94.09
CA ARG A 12 16.50 -1.15 -92.86
C ARG A 12 17.73 -0.45 -92.28
N VAL A 13 18.59 0.16 -93.10
CA VAL A 13 19.84 0.78 -92.63
C VAL A 13 19.56 2.11 -91.91
N SER A 14 18.56 2.88 -92.35
CA SER A 14 18.18 4.15 -91.69
C SER A 14 17.53 3.93 -90.31
N TYR A 15 16.80 2.82 -90.12
CA TYR A 15 16.20 2.48 -88.83
C TYR A 15 17.25 2.07 -87.77
N ILE A 16 18.31 1.36 -88.17
CA ILE A 16 19.34 0.87 -87.24
C ILE A 16 20.19 2.04 -86.68
N ILE A 17 20.50 3.04 -87.52
CA ILE A 17 21.27 4.22 -87.07
C ILE A 17 20.43 5.10 -86.12
N LYS A 18 19.12 5.26 -86.41
CA LYS A 18 18.20 5.97 -85.50
C LYS A 18 17.99 5.23 -84.18
N SER A 19 17.90 3.90 -84.18
CA SER A 19 17.75 3.13 -82.94
C SER A 19 19.01 3.17 -82.08
N LEU A 20 20.21 3.13 -82.69
CA LEU A 20 21.48 3.24 -81.96
C LEU A 20 21.66 4.61 -81.31
N TYR A 21 21.24 5.69 -81.99
CA TYR A 21 21.31 7.04 -81.43
C TYR A 21 20.35 7.22 -80.25
N ILE A 22 19.14 6.64 -80.31
CA ILE A 22 18.16 6.68 -79.21
C ILE A 22 18.66 5.88 -78.00
N ILE A 23 19.28 4.72 -78.20
CA ILE A 23 19.84 3.90 -77.12
C ILE A 23 21.03 4.60 -76.46
N LEU A 24 21.89 5.28 -77.23
CA LEU A 24 23.03 6.04 -76.70
C LEU A 24 22.59 7.30 -75.93
N LEU A 25 21.50 7.95 -76.35
CA LEU A 25 20.95 9.10 -75.63
C LEU A 25 20.25 8.68 -74.32
N PHE A 26 19.66 7.49 -74.29
CA PHE A 26 19.02 6.93 -73.10
C PHE A 26 20.02 6.46 -72.04
N SER A 27 21.19 5.95 -72.45
CA SER A 27 22.25 5.51 -71.52
C SER A 27 23.02 6.68 -70.88
N ILE A 28 23.12 7.83 -71.55
CA ILE A 28 23.74 9.05 -70.99
C ILE A 28 22.81 9.73 -69.98
N LEU A 29 21.49 9.65 -70.16
CA LEU A 29 20.49 10.17 -69.20
C LEU A 29 20.39 9.35 -67.89
N PHE A 30 20.81 8.09 -67.89
CA PHE A 30 20.84 7.25 -66.69
C PHE A 30 22.12 7.36 -65.84
N LEU A 31 23.19 8.00 -66.36
CA LEU A 31 24.48 8.13 -65.68
C LEU A 31 24.68 9.46 -64.93
N VAL A 32 23.68 10.34 -64.91
CA VAL A 32 23.72 11.62 -64.16
C VAL A 32 22.50 11.71 -63.25
N VAL A 33 22.40 10.79 -62.28
CA VAL A 33 21.68 11.05 -61.04
C VAL A 33 22.73 11.06 -59.94
N PRO A 34 23.15 12.23 -59.43
CA PRO A 34 23.98 12.24 -58.24
C PRO A 34 23.13 11.69 -57.10
N ALA A 35 23.64 10.64 -56.44
CA ALA A 35 23.14 10.17 -55.17
C ALA A 35 23.30 11.30 -54.13
N PHE A 36 22.29 12.17 -54.01
CA PHE A 36 22.11 12.98 -52.82
C PHE A 36 21.50 12.08 -51.73
N SER A 37 22.38 11.35 -51.05
CA SER A 37 22.11 10.87 -49.69
C SER A 37 22.10 12.10 -48.78
N GLN A 38 20.97 12.82 -48.77
CA GLN A 38 20.70 13.78 -47.71
C GLN A 38 20.37 12.96 -46.47
N GLU A 39 21.25 12.99 -45.47
CA GLU A 39 21.01 12.37 -44.17
C GLU A 39 19.94 13.21 -43.47
N VAL A 40 18.67 12.91 -43.77
CA VAL A 40 17.52 13.56 -43.14
C VAL A 40 17.31 12.92 -41.78
N ASP A 41 17.49 13.74 -40.74
CA ASP A 41 17.26 13.41 -39.34
C ASP A 41 15.91 12.66 -39.17
N PRO A 42 15.88 11.44 -38.60
CA PRO A 42 14.67 10.61 -38.52
C PRO A 42 13.51 11.24 -37.73
N LEU A 43 13.74 12.35 -37.01
CA LEU A 43 12.69 13.11 -36.32
C LEU A 43 11.89 14.07 -37.22
N LEU A 44 12.34 14.37 -38.44
CA LEU A 44 11.70 15.35 -39.34
C LEU A 44 10.94 14.68 -40.50
N ARG A 45 10.70 13.36 -40.45
CA ARG A 45 10.15 12.57 -41.56
C ARG A 45 8.65 12.68 -41.79
N GLN A 46 7.88 13.37 -40.96
CA GLN A 46 6.45 13.52 -41.20
C GLN A 46 6.03 14.99 -41.26
N PRO A 47 5.23 15.41 -42.26
CA PRO A 47 4.62 16.73 -42.25
C PRO A 47 3.79 16.84 -40.97
N TRP A 48 4.22 17.75 -40.08
CA TRP A 48 3.78 17.88 -38.69
C TRP A 48 2.25 18.06 -38.55
N PHE A 49 1.54 18.48 -39.59
CA PHE A 49 0.18 19.01 -39.44
C PHE A 49 -0.95 18.06 -39.89
N GLY A 50 -0.79 17.23 -40.93
CA GLY A 50 -1.93 16.49 -41.51
C GLY A 50 -2.31 15.18 -40.79
N ASP A 51 -1.30 14.42 -40.35
CA ASP A 51 -1.53 13.14 -39.66
C ASP A 51 -1.74 13.33 -38.16
N GLN A 52 -1.26 14.43 -37.60
CA GLN A 52 -1.41 14.74 -36.18
C GLN A 52 -2.82 15.22 -35.87
N GLU A 53 -3.41 16.08 -36.70
CA GLU A 53 -4.83 16.47 -36.58
C GLU A 53 -5.76 15.26 -36.73
N LYS A 54 -5.52 14.36 -37.69
CA LYS A 54 -6.32 13.12 -37.82
C LYS A 54 -6.12 12.17 -36.66
N LYS A 55 -4.91 12.06 -36.10
CA LYS A 55 -4.64 11.28 -34.90
C LYS A 55 -5.29 11.91 -33.67
N GLU A 56 -5.29 13.24 -33.57
CA GLU A 56 -5.95 14.00 -32.52
C GLU A 56 -7.47 13.91 -32.64
N GLU A 57 -8.04 13.95 -33.84
CA GLU A 57 -9.46 13.70 -34.08
C GLU A 57 -9.84 12.26 -33.76
N LEU A 58 -9.01 11.28 -34.14
CA LEU A 58 -9.24 9.88 -33.77
C LEU A 58 -9.10 9.65 -32.27
N LEU A 59 -8.13 10.29 -31.61
CA LEU A 59 -7.96 10.27 -30.16
C LEU A 59 -9.12 10.99 -29.47
N PHE A 60 -9.52 12.16 -29.96
CA PHE A 60 -10.64 12.95 -29.47
C PHE A 60 -11.94 12.18 -29.63
N ASN A 61 -12.21 11.58 -30.79
CA ASN A 61 -13.39 10.76 -31.01
C ASN A 61 -13.37 9.47 -30.19
N ARG A 62 -12.20 8.83 -30.00
CA ARG A 62 -12.04 7.70 -29.06
C ARG A 62 -12.29 8.11 -27.62
N LEU A 63 -11.76 9.26 -27.20
CA LEU A 63 -12.00 9.82 -25.87
C LEU A 63 -13.48 10.17 -25.72
N GLN A 64 -14.09 10.83 -26.69
CA GLN A 64 -15.48 11.26 -26.66
C GLN A 64 -16.45 10.07 -26.74
N THR A 65 -16.10 8.98 -27.44
CA THR A 65 -16.85 7.71 -27.38
C THR A 65 -16.66 6.99 -26.05
N ALA A 66 -15.46 7.00 -25.48
CA ALA A 66 -15.21 6.53 -24.11
C ALA A 66 -15.98 7.36 -23.06
N PHE A 67 -16.13 8.67 -23.25
CA PHE A 67 -16.91 9.57 -22.40
C PHE A 67 -18.42 9.44 -22.66
N ARG A 68 -18.87 9.14 -23.89
CA ARG A 68 -20.30 8.88 -24.19
C ARG A 68 -20.80 7.56 -23.59
N LEU A 69 -19.91 6.58 -23.42
CA LEU A 69 -20.19 5.33 -22.69
C LEU A 69 -19.91 5.44 -21.18
N SER A 70 -19.41 6.59 -20.71
CA SER A 70 -19.17 6.79 -19.28
C SER A 70 -20.51 6.86 -18.56
N ALA A 71 -20.77 5.86 -17.73
CA ALA A 71 -21.84 5.93 -16.76
C ALA A 71 -21.78 7.28 -16.05
N HIS A 72 -22.91 7.95 -15.86
CA HIS A 72 -22.91 9.20 -15.13
C HIS A 72 -22.51 8.95 -13.67
N TYR A 73 -21.22 9.12 -13.36
CA TYR A 73 -20.69 9.02 -12.02
C TYR A 73 -20.09 10.36 -11.59
N VAL A 74 -20.14 10.61 -10.28
CA VAL A 74 -19.56 11.78 -9.63
C VAL A 74 -18.35 11.33 -8.84
N TRP A 75 -17.22 12.01 -9.04
CA TRP A 75 -16.02 11.84 -8.23
C TRP A 75 -16.26 12.41 -6.84
N ARG A 76 -15.96 11.62 -5.80
CA ARG A 76 -16.02 12.05 -4.42
C ARG A 76 -14.81 11.56 -3.65
N THR A 77 -14.53 12.24 -2.55
CA THR A 77 -13.48 11.88 -1.60
C THR A 77 -14.10 11.50 -0.28
N ASP A 78 -13.56 10.46 0.36
CA ASP A 78 -13.99 10.03 1.68
C ASP A 78 -13.40 10.92 2.79
N SER A 79 -13.78 10.64 4.04
CA SER A 79 -13.24 11.33 5.23
C SER A 79 -11.72 11.21 5.41
N ARG A 80 -11.06 10.29 4.69
CA ARG A 80 -9.61 10.00 4.74
C ARG A 80 -8.89 10.36 3.44
N SER A 81 -9.50 11.20 2.60
CA SER A 81 -8.94 11.70 1.34
C SER A 81 -8.68 10.63 0.28
N ARG A 82 -9.49 9.55 0.27
CA ARG A 82 -9.46 8.48 -0.73
C ARG A 82 -10.57 8.69 -1.75
N ASN A 83 -10.30 8.32 -3.01
CA ASN A 83 -11.19 8.60 -4.12
C ASN A 83 -12.18 7.45 -4.36
N TYR A 84 -13.44 7.80 -4.63
CA TYR A 84 -14.44 6.84 -5.06
C TYR A 84 -15.39 7.43 -6.11
N ARG A 85 -16.05 6.55 -6.87
CA ARG A 85 -17.08 6.89 -7.85
C ARG A 85 -18.45 6.65 -7.26
N PHE A 86 -19.31 7.66 -7.36
CA PHE A 86 -20.72 7.55 -7.01
C PHE A 86 -21.56 7.57 -8.28
N TYR A 87 -22.24 6.47 -8.58
CA TYR A 87 -23.06 6.32 -9.78
C TYR A 87 -24.50 6.83 -9.51
N LYS A 88 -25.17 7.32 -10.54
CA LYS A 88 -26.57 7.81 -10.44
C LYS A 88 -27.57 6.74 -9.95
N ASP A 89 -27.28 5.47 -10.15
CA ASP A 89 -28.08 4.34 -9.67
C ASP A 89 -27.83 3.99 -8.18
N GLY A 90 -27.00 4.78 -7.49
CA GLY A 90 -26.66 4.58 -6.09
C GLY A 90 -25.51 3.60 -5.85
N ARG A 91 -24.93 3.01 -6.91
CA ARG A 91 -23.73 2.18 -6.75
C ARG A 91 -22.53 3.03 -6.38
N VAL A 92 -21.69 2.47 -5.51
CA VAL A 92 -20.44 3.09 -5.07
C VAL A 92 -19.30 2.18 -5.50
N GLU A 93 -18.26 2.73 -6.12
CA GLU A 93 -17.05 2.00 -6.49
C GLU A 93 -15.83 2.71 -5.90
N MET A 94 -15.14 2.06 -4.97
CA MET A 94 -13.86 2.56 -4.45
C MET A 94 -12.76 2.41 -5.50
N ILE A 95 -11.93 3.43 -5.66
CA ILE A 95 -10.81 3.41 -6.60
C ILE A 95 -9.49 3.21 -5.85
N LEU A 96 -8.74 2.20 -6.28
CA LEU A 96 -7.40 1.90 -5.77
C LEU A 96 -6.32 2.61 -6.60
N ASP A 97 -6.25 3.93 -6.45
CA ASP A 97 -5.22 4.78 -7.08
C ASP A 97 -3.85 4.64 -6.41
N ARG A 98 -2.80 5.26 -6.97
CA ARG A 98 -1.46 5.36 -6.34
C ARG A 98 -1.48 6.01 -4.95
N ASN A 99 -2.50 6.82 -4.67
CA ASN A 99 -2.67 7.50 -3.39
C ASN A 99 -3.52 6.70 -2.40
N TYR A 100 -3.99 5.52 -2.78
CA TYR A 100 -4.77 4.65 -1.90
C TYR A 100 -3.96 4.28 -0.67
N LYS A 101 -4.63 4.36 0.48
CA LYS A 101 -4.09 3.94 1.77
C LYS A 101 -5.15 3.11 2.47
N GLU A 102 -4.72 2.00 3.03
CA GLU A 102 -5.59 1.19 3.86
C GLU A 102 -5.89 1.94 5.18
N VAL A 103 -7.13 1.83 5.64
CA VAL A 103 -7.60 2.42 6.89
C VAL A 103 -8.60 1.49 7.56
N PHE A 104 -8.76 1.62 8.88
CA PHE A 104 -9.86 0.95 9.55
C PHE A 104 -11.21 1.54 9.12
N PRO A 105 -12.26 0.71 9.05
CA PRO A 105 -13.57 1.16 8.62
C PRO A 105 -14.13 2.20 9.57
N ASN A 106 -14.74 3.23 8.99
CA ASN A 106 -15.47 4.29 9.67
C ASN A 106 -16.93 3.86 9.86
N ARG A 107 -17.46 4.04 11.07
CA ARG A 107 -18.86 3.75 11.42
C ARG A 107 -19.90 4.50 10.56
N GLN A 108 -19.53 5.64 9.98
CA GLN A 108 -20.43 6.45 9.14
C GLN A 108 -20.46 6.02 7.67
N GLU A 109 -19.41 5.39 7.16
CA GLU A 109 -19.18 5.12 5.74
C GLU A 109 -19.17 3.61 5.42
N LEU A 110 -19.99 2.81 6.12
CA LEU A 110 -19.96 1.34 6.03
C LEU A 110 -20.29 0.78 4.63
N ASP A 111 -21.18 1.43 3.88
CA ASP A 111 -21.51 1.01 2.52
C ASP A 111 -20.33 1.23 1.55
N LEU A 112 -19.52 2.27 1.79
CA LEU A 112 -18.30 2.53 1.03
C LEU A 112 -17.25 1.44 1.31
N HIS A 113 -17.11 1.02 2.57
CA HIS A 113 -16.16 -0.04 2.94
C HIS A 113 -16.54 -1.41 2.38
N TYR A 114 -17.83 -1.68 2.17
CA TYR A 114 -18.27 -2.87 1.45
C TYR A 114 -17.75 -2.86 0.00
N SER A 115 -17.93 -1.74 -0.71
CA SER A 115 -17.39 -1.54 -2.07
C SER A 115 -15.86 -1.62 -2.13
N GLU A 116 -15.19 -1.03 -1.14
CA GLU A 116 -13.73 -1.09 -0.98
C GLU A 116 -13.23 -2.54 -0.86
N ALA A 117 -13.90 -3.39 -0.08
CA ALA A 117 -13.55 -4.81 0.04
C ALA A 117 -13.70 -5.55 -1.30
N GLU A 118 -14.77 -5.28 -2.06
CA GLU A 118 -14.94 -5.86 -3.40
C GLU A 118 -13.86 -5.40 -4.38
N SER A 119 -13.50 -4.11 -4.35
CA SER A 119 -12.38 -3.58 -5.16
C SER A 119 -11.05 -4.21 -4.75
N LEU A 120 -10.74 -4.32 -3.46
CA LEU A 120 -9.51 -4.95 -2.97
C LEU A 120 -9.38 -6.41 -3.42
N GLN A 121 -10.47 -7.16 -3.39
CA GLN A 121 -10.47 -8.54 -3.90
C GLN A 121 -10.17 -8.58 -5.41
N LYS A 122 -10.81 -7.71 -6.21
CA LYS A 122 -10.57 -7.63 -7.67
C LYS A 122 -9.11 -7.30 -8.00
N HIS A 123 -8.46 -6.51 -7.16
CA HIS A 123 -7.05 -6.13 -7.30
C HIS A 123 -6.07 -7.06 -6.57
N ALA A 124 -6.48 -8.31 -6.28
CA ALA A 124 -5.65 -9.36 -5.71
C ALA A 124 -5.07 -9.04 -4.31
N ASN A 125 -5.75 -8.22 -3.50
CA ASN A 125 -5.41 -8.00 -2.09
C ASN A 125 -6.51 -8.56 -1.16
N PRO A 126 -6.64 -9.90 -1.04
CA PRO A 126 -7.74 -10.54 -0.33
C PRO A 126 -7.66 -10.36 1.19
N TYR A 127 -6.46 -10.33 1.78
CA TYR A 127 -6.31 -10.24 3.23
C TYR A 127 -6.76 -8.88 3.78
N SER A 128 -6.43 -7.80 3.07
CA SER A 128 -6.91 -6.46 3.42
C SER A 128 -8.42 -6.36 3.28
N ALA A 129 -9.02 -7.00 2.25
CA ALA A 129 -10.47 -7.07 2.09
C ALA A 129 -11.14 -7.81 3.26
N ILE A 130 -10.61 -8.98 3.66
CA ILE A 130 -11.14 -9.76 4.79
C ILE A 130 -11.03 -8.99 6.11
N ARG A 131 -9.88 -8.34 6.37
CA ARG A 131 -9.67 -7.47 7.53
C ARG A 131 -10.66 -6.32 7.57
N LEU A 132 -10.89 -5.66 6.43
CA LEU A 132 -11.86 -4.57 6.31
C LEU A 132 -13.29 -5.04 6.58
N LEU A 133 -13.67 -6.22 6.08
CA LEU A 133 -14.99 -6.80 6.33
C LEU A 133 -15.17 -7.21 7.81
N LYS A 134 -14.16 -7.82 8.44
CA LYS A 134 -14.14 -8.09 9.89
C LYS A 134 -14.34 -6.79 10.70
N GLY A 135 -13.58 -5.75 10.36
CA GLY A 135 -13.71 -4.42 10.97
C GLY A 135 -15.09 -3.80 10.74
N SER A 136 -15.66 -3.93 9.54
CA SER A 136 -16.97 -3.38 9.20
C SER A 136 -18.08 -4.06 9.99
N MET A 137 -18.02 -5.39 10.14
CA MET A 137 -18.91 -6.14 11.03
C MET A 137 -18.79 -5.67 12.49
N TYR A 138 -17.57 -5.38 12.95
CA TYR A 138 -17.36 -4.83 14.28
C TYR A 138 -17.99 -3.44 14.43
N CYS A 139 -17.83 -2.56 13.44
CA CYS A 139 -18.50 -1.25 13.42
C CYS A 139 -20.04 -1.35 13.43
N TYR A 140 -20.62 -2.29 12.67
CA TYR A 140 -22.06 -2.53 12.68
C TYR A 140 -22.54 -2.93 14.08
N ARG A 141 -21.84 -3.84 14.76
CA ARG A 141 -22.16 -4.25 16.14
C ARG A 141 -22.05 -3.07 17.12
N LEU A 142 -21.03 -2.23 16.98
CA LEU A 142 -20.89 -1.02 17.79
C LEU A 142 -22.00 0.01 17.51
N ARG A 143 -22.54 0.03 16.28
CA ARG A 143 -23.58 0.98 15.87
C ARG A 143 -24.99 0.57 16.27
N TYR A 144 -25.33 -0.69 16.04
CA TYR A 144 -26.69 -1.21 16.15
C TYR A 144 -26.86 -2.19 17.32
N GLY A 145 -25.78 -2.54 18.01
CA GLY A 145 -25.80 -3.45 19.15
C GLY A 145 -26.24 -4.85 18.73
N LYS A 146 -27.41 -5.27 19.22
CA LYS A 146 -28.02 -6.57 18.90
C LYS A 146 -28.84 -6.56 17.60
N LEU A 147 -29.16 -5.38 17.05
CA LEU A 147 -29.92 -5.26 15.82
C LEU A 147 -29.03 -5.60 14.62
N VAL A 148 -29.56 -6.42 13.72
CA VAL A 148 -28.85 -6.89 12.52
C VAL A 148 -29.45 -6.18 11.31
N PRO A 149 -28.83 -5.09 10.81
CA PRO A 149 -29.30 -4.42 9.59
C PRO A 149 -28.96 -5.25 8.35
N GLU A 150 -29.67 -5.00 7.24
CA GLU A 150 -29.43 -5.66 5.95
C GLU A 150 -27.97 -5.55 5.49
N GLY A 151 -27.34 -4.39 5.71
CA GLY A 151 -25.92 -4.18 5.43
C GLY A 151 -25.00 -5.14 6.18
N TYR A 152 -25.32 -5.47 7.44
CA TYR A 152 -24.54 -6.44 8.22
C TYR A 152 -24.62 -7.84 7.62
N GLU A 153 -25.82 -8.28 7.21
CA GLU A 153 -26.00 -9.60 6.61
C GLU A 153 -25.27 -9.70 5.26
N LYS A 154 -25.32 -8.65 4.44
CA LYS A 154 -24.57 -8.58 3.18
C LYS A 154 -23.07 -8.67 3.42
N THR A 155 -22.54 -7.88 4.35
CA THR A 155 -21.12 -7.93 4.74
C THR A 155 -20.72 -9.31 5.27
N ALA A 156 -21.56 -9.93 6.10
CA ALA A 156 -21.30 -11.26 6.66
C ALA A 156 -21.27 -12.35 5.58
N LYS A 157 -22.20 -12.32 4.61
CA LYS A 157 -22.22 -13.23 3.46
C LYS A 157 -20.98 -13.08 2.60
N LEU A 158 -20.55 -11.84 2.33
CA LEU A 158 -19.34 -11.58 1.56
C LEU A 158 -18.08 -12.05 2.30
N LEU A 159 -17.99 -11.77 3.61
CA LEU A 159 -16.89 -12.26 4.46
C LEU A 159 -16.82 -13.78 4.46
N GLY A 160 -17.94 -14.47 4.65
CA GLY A 160 -18.00 -15.93 4.62
C GLY A 160 -17.48 -16.49 3.29
N LYS A 161 -17.94 -15.93 2.17
CA LYS A 161 -17.44 -16.30 0.84
C LYS A 161 -15.92 -16.17 0.71
N PHE A 162 -15.34 -15.09 1.24
CA PHE A 162 -13.89 -14.88 1.18
C PHE A 162 -13.13 -15.85 2.09
N LEU A 163 -13.61 -16.05 3.32
CA LEU A 163 -13.01 -17.01 4.25
C LEU A 163 -13.03 -18.43 3.68
N ASP A 164 -14.14 -18.84 3.05
CA ASP A 164 -14.26 -20.16 2.41
C ASP A 164 -13.28 -20.29 1.24
N GLN A 165 -13.18 -19.26 0.39
CA GLN A 165 -12.28 -19.24 -0.75
C GLN A 165 -10.80 -19.36 -0.34
N TYR A 166 -10.41 -18.73 0.78
CA TYR A 166 -9.03 -18.70 1.26
C TYR A 166 -8.78 -19.65 2.46
N SER A 167 -9.71 -20.56 2.75
CA SER A 167 -9.64 -21.51 3.86
C SER A 167 -8.38 -22.37 3.86
N HIS A 168 -7.85 -22.71 2.69
CA HIS A 168 -6.60 -23.43 2.51
C HIS A 168 -5.35 -22.68 3.02
N LYS A 169 -5.46 -21.38 3.33
CA LYS A 169 -4.37 -20.51 3.81
C LYS A 169 -4.63 -19.97 5.22
N GLU A 170 -5.06 -20.84 6.14
CA GLU A 170 -5.42 -20.47 7.52
C GLU A 170 -4.33 -19.66 8.25
N LYS A 171 -3.05 -20.05 8.10
CA LYS A 171 -1.92 -19.32 8.71
C LYS A 171 -1.82 -17.88 8.21
N GLU A 172 -1.98 -17.65 6.91
CA GLU A 172 -1.93 -16.31 6.31
C GLU A 172 -3.16 -15.49 6.72
N LEU A 173 -4.34 -16.12 6.76
CA LEU A 173 -5.56 -15.49 7.26
C LEU A 173 -5.38 -15.00 8.70
N GLN A 174 -4.84 -15.83 9.59
CA GLN A 174 -4.58 -15.44 10.97
C GLN A 174 -3.58 -14.27 11.06
N ARG A 175 -2.50 -14.29 10.26
CA ARG A 175 -1.44 -13.27 10.29
C ARG A 175 -1.87 -11.91 9.76
N PHE A 176 -2.65 -11.89 8.68
CA PHE A 176 -2.93 -10.65 7.97
C PHE A 176 -4.30 -10.07 8.26
N THR A 177 -5.22 -10.83 8.85
CA THR A 177 -6.61 -10.35 9.05
C THR A 177 -6.94 -9.92 10.48
N ASP A 178 -6.07 -10.27 11.44
CA ASP A 178 -6.16 -9.85 12.84
C ASP A 178 -4.94 -8.95 13.19
N PRO A 179 -5.12 -7.93 14.05
CA PRO A 179 -6.37 -7.44 14.60
C PRO A 179 -7.18 -6.64 13.58
N PHE A 180 -8.48 -6.52 13.87
CA PHE A 180 -9.38 -5.63 13.15
C PHE A 180 -9.90 -4.54 14.08
N GLY A 181 -10.37 -3.44 13.50
CA GLY A 181 -10.76 -2.27 14.25
C GLY A 181 -11.95 -1.55 13.66
N CYS A 182 -12.52 -0.66 14.46
CA CYS A 182 -13.52 0.31 14.02
C CYS A 182 -13.06 1.70 14.41
N TRP A 183 -13.00 2.60 13.43
CA TRP A 183 -12.68 3.99 13.68
C TRP A 183 -13.95 4.81 13.99
N THR A 184 -13.84 5.62 15.03
CA THR A 184 -14.79 6.68 15.36
C THR A 184 -14.04 7.99 15.57
N PRO A 185 -14.69 9.16 15.40
CA PRO A 185 -14.02 10.45 15.61
C PRO A 185 -13.39 10.62 17.00
N GLU A 186 -13.93 9.95 18.01
CA GLU A 186 -13.46 10.04 19.39
C GLU A 186 -12.37 9.01 19.71
N VAL A 187 -12.49 7.79 19.18
CA VAL A 187 -11.68 6.63 19.60
C VAL A 187 -11.49 5.63 18.47
N LEU A 188 -10.31 5.03 18.39
CA LEU A 188 -10.02 3.84 17.59
C LEU A 188 -10.22 2.58 18.45
N LYS A 189 -11.26 1.79 18.15
CA LYS A 189 -11.55 0.55 18.88
C LYS A 189 -10.91 -0.63 18.16
N ILE A 190 -10.06 -1.39 18.85
CA ILE A 190 -9.34 -2.55 18.28
C ILE A 190 -9.80 -3.82 18.96
N ARG A 191 -9.88 -4.90 18.18
CA ARG A 191 -10.22 -6.25 18.66
C ARG A 191 -9.41 -7.31 17.91
N SER A 192 -9.06 -8.38 18.60
CA SER A 192 -8.64 -9.64 17.99
C SER A 192 -9.58 -10.75 18.42
N SER A 193 -10.04 -11.56 17.45
CA SER A 193 -10.78 -12.78 17.75
C SER A 193 -9.85 -13.87 18.25
N ASP A 194 -8.66 -13.96 17.67
CA ASP A 194 -7.79 -15.13 17.80
C ASP A 194 -7.06 -15.11 19.15
N PHE A 195 -6.66 -13.91 19.59
CA PHE A 195 -6.01 -13.66 20.88
C PHE A 195 -6.97 -13.10 21.94
N ALA A 196 -8.27 -12.97 21.62
CA ALA A 196 -9.34 -12.59 22.56
C ALA A 196 -9.02 -11.33 23.40
N TYR A 197 -8.55 -10.28 22.73
CA TYR A 197 -8.36 -8.98 23.37
C TYR A 197 -9.17 -7.89 22.67
N SER A 198 -9.50 -6.85 23.44
CA SER A 198 -10.05 -5.59 22.91
C SER A 198 -9.55 -4.41 23.72
N PHE A 199 -9.37 -3.27 23.08
CA PHE A 199 -8.94 -2.03 23.74
C PHE A 199 -9.26 -0.81 22.87
N ASP A 200 -9.20 0.35 23.48
CA ASP A 200 -9.42 1.64 22.85
C ASP A 200 -8.10 2.43 22.75
N LEU A 201 -7.89 3.09 21.61
CA LEU A 201 -6.75 3.95 21.34
C LEU A 201 -7.19 5.34 20.85
N PRO A 202 -6.35 6.37 21.01
CA PRO A 202 -6.57 7.67 20.38
C PRO A 202 -6.73 7.56 18.85
N PRO A 203 -7.68 8.31 18.25
CA PRO A 203 -7.97 8.26 16.82
C PRO A 203 -6.84 8.83 15.94
N GLU A 204 -5.89 9.56 16.52
CA GLU A 204 -4.73 10.13 15.82
C GLU A 204 -3.65 9.09 15.52
N LEU A 205 -3.67 7.94 16.20
CA LEU A 205 -2.72 6.87 15.96
C LEU A 205 -3.02 6.19 14.62
N THR A 206 -2.00 6.15 13.76
CA THR A 206 -2.06 5.47 12.47
C THR A 206 -1.60 4.03 12.64
N TYR A 207 -2.37 3.09 12.12
CA TYR A 207 -2.00 1.69 12.13
C TYR A 207 -1.10 1.35 10.94
N LEU A 208 -0.01 0.64 11.23
CA LEU A 208 0.87 0.10 10.21
C LEU A 208 0.35 -1.27 9.79
N PHE A 209 -0.40 -1.29 8.71
CA PHE A 209 -0.94 -2.52 8.15
C PHE A 209 0.18 -3.47 7.74
N PRO A 210 0.06 -4.78 8.01
CA PRO A 210 1.04 -5.76 7.59
C PRO A 210 1.03 -5.89 6.07
N ASP A 211 2.21 -5.72 5.49
CA ASP A 211 2.53 -5.96 4.08
C ASP A 211 3.39 -7.24 4.00
N GLU A 212 3.28 -8.02 2.92
CA GLU A 212 4.03 -9.28 2.74
C GLU A 212 5.55 -9.10 2.87
N ASP A 213 6.07 -7.92 2.50
CA ASP A 213 7.50 -7.58 2.52
C ASP A 213 8.05 -7.23 3.91
N ARG A 214 7.18 -7.05 4.92
CA ARG A 214 7.59 -6.57 6.25
C ARG A 214 7.38 -7.66 7.30
N GLU A 215 8.43 -7.90 8.09
CA GLU A 215 8.43 -8.87 9.18
C GLU A 215 7.57 -8.40 10.37
N PHE A 216 6.25 -8.48 10.23
CA PHE A 216 5.28 -8.31 11.32
C PHE A 216 4.94 -9.64 12.00
N SER A 217 5.50 -10.75 11.54
CA SER A 217 5.26 -12.07 12.10
C SER A 217 6.42 -13.00 11.83
N GLY A 218 6.64 -13.95 12.74
CA GLY A 218 7.60 -15.03 12.56
C GLY A 218 7.10 -16.31 13.19
N GLU A 219 7.78 -17.41 12.86
CA GLU A 219 7.49 -18.74 13.38
C GLU A 219 8.81 -19.35 13.83
N ASP A 220 8.92 -19.58 15.14
CA ASP A 220 9.99 -20.35 15.75
C ASP A 220 9.48 -21.79 15.99
N SER A 221 10.37 -22.71 16.39
CA SER A 221 9.98 -24.10 16.71
C SER A 221 8.92 -24.18 17.80
N ASP A 222 8.94 -23.25 18.74
CA ASP A 222 8.17 -23.33 19.98
C ASP A 222 6.91 -22.44 19.96
N TYR A 223 6.91 -21.39 19.14
CA TYR A 223 5.82 -20.44 19.08
C TYR A 223 5.77 -19.67 17.76
N LEU A 224 4.56 -19.25 17.41
CA LEU A 224 4.31 -18.24 16.40
C LEU A 224 4.19 -16.87 17.06
N TRP A 225 4.75 -15.83 16.47
CA TRP A 225 4.64 -14.47 16.99
C TRP A 225 4.17 -13.48 15.91
N GLN A 226 3.45 -12.45 16.33
CA GLN A 226 2.99 -11.34 15.48
C GLN A 226 3.13 -10.01 16.22
N VAL A 227 3.32 -8.94 15.46
CA VAL A 227 3.54 -7.59 15.96
C VAL A 227 2.70 -6.60 15.17
N HIS A 228 1.90 -5.83 15.87
CA HIS A 228 1.02 -4.82 15.31
C HIS A 228 1.41 -3.46 15.88
N ARG A 229 1.67 -2.48 15.02
CA ARG A 229 2.19 -1.16 15.43
C ARG A 229 1.23 -0.05 15.06
N PHE A 230 0.95 0.80 16.03
CA PHE A 230 0.21 2.04 15.90
C PHE A 230 1.16 3.19 16.23
N TYR A 231 1.24 4.19 15.36
CA TYR A 231 2.19 5.27 15.53
C TYR A 231 1.58 6.65 15.30
N GLN A 232 2.16 7.64 15.97
CA GLN A 232 1.91 9.06 15.73
C GLN A 232 3.26 9.74 15.57
N ASN A 233 3.45 10.40 14.43
CA ASN A 233 4.68 11.15 14.14
C ASN A 233 4.52 12.58 14.64
N PHE A 234 5.54 13.09 15.31
CA PHE A 234 5.65 14.47 15.75
C PHE A 234 6.71 15.18 14.91
N PRO A 235 6.39 16.32 14.28
CA PRO A 235 7.39 17.06 13.52
C PRO A 235 8.53 17.48 14.45
N VAL A 236 9.72 17.51 13.89
CA VAL A 236 10.92 17.96 14.60
C VAL A 236 10.90 19.48 14.63
N GLU A 237 10.94 20.07 15.81
CA GLU A 237 11.13 21.52 15.95
C GLU A 237 12.41 21.95 15.23
N GLY A 238 12.29 22.87 14.25
CA GLY A 238 13.41 23.34 13.44
C GLY A 238 13.88 22.40 12.32
N GLY A 239 13.12 21.34 12.01
CA GLY A 239 13.46 20.46 10.88
C GLY A 239 13.23 21.11 9.51
N PRO A 240 13.97 20.71 8.46
CA PRO A 240 13.77 21.21 7.09
C PRO A 240 12.35 20.92 6.59
N SER A 241 11.85 21.78 5.69
CA SER A 241 10.54 21.62 5.05
C SER A 241 10.42 20.27 4.32
N THR A 242 9.20 19.81 4.04
CA THR A 242 8.96 18.53 3.34
C THR A 242 9.68 18.45 2.00
N TRP A 243 9.73 19.55 1.26
CA TRP A 243 10.48 19.67 0.01
C TRP A 243 12.00 19.57 0.22
N GLU A 244 12.55 20.31 1.19
CA GLU A 244 13.98 20.26 1.50
C GLU A 244 14.42 18.87 1.96
N LYS A 245 13.53 18.13 2.63
CA LYS A 245 13.77 16.73 2.99
C LYS A 245 13.89 15.82 1.79
N GLU A 246 12.99 15.94 0.82
CA GLU A 246 13.02 15.12 -0.40
C GLU A 246 14.20 15.49 -1.30
N TYR A 247 14.50 16.78 -1.44
CA TYR A 247 15.63 17.26 -2.21
C TYR A 247 16.95 16.74 -1.65
N ARG A 248 17.22 16.97 -0.36
CA ARG A 248 18.46 16.54 0.29
C ARG A 248 18.59 15.01 0.37
N LYS A 249 17.47 14.26 0.43
CA LYS A 249 17.47 12.79 0.33
C LYS A 249 18.04 12.31 -0.99
N ASN A 250 17.63 12.96 -2.07
CA ASN A 250 18.04 12.58 -3.40
C ASN A 250 19.42 13.15 -3.77
N SER A 251 19.81 14.31 -3.23
CA SER A 251 21.07 14.98 -3.58
C SER A 251 22.25 14.64 -2.66
N GLU A 252 22.04 14.52 -1.36
CA GLU A 252 23.12 14.37 -0.37
C GLU A 252 23.25 12.91 0.13
N GLY A 253 22.30 12.04 -0.19
CA GLY A 253 22.27 10.64 0.27
C GLY A 253 22.15 10.51 1.80
N ILE A 254 21.84 11.61 2.50
CA ILE A 254 21.75 11.65 3.96
C ILE A 254 20.47 10.91 4.40
N LEU A 255 20.63 9.98 5.34
CA LEU A 255 19.51 9.30 6.00
C LEU A 255 18.71 10.34 6.80
N PHE A 256 17.48 10.63 6.36
CA PHE A 256 16.66 11.66 6.97
C PHE A 256 16.32 11.37 8.43
N PHE A 257 16.31 12.45 9.21
CA PHE A 257 15.80 12.50 10.56
C PHE A 257 14.44 11.79 10.64
N ARG A 258 14.38 10.65 11.32
CA ARG A 258 13.10 10.02 11.64
C ARG A 258 12.42 10.88 12.71
N PRO A 259 11.21 11.42 12.47
CA PRO A 259 10.54 12.26 13.45
C PRO A 259 10.40 11.53 14.78
N ASP A 260 10.41 12.32 15.87
CA ASP A 260 10.03 11.82 17.18
C ASP A 260 8.63 11.21 17.05
N ARG A 261 8.47 9.97 17.53
CA ARG A 261 7.21 9.23 17.36
C ARG A 261 6.83 8.51 18.62
N ILE A 262 5.54 8.45 18.84
CA ILE A 262 4.95 7.55 19.83
C ILE A 262 4.53 6.30 19.09
N VAL A 263 4.91 5.15 19.62
CA VAL A 263 4.61 3.85 19.02
C VAL A 263 3.95 2.97 20.07
N PHE A 264 2.68 2.66 19.86
CA PHE A 264 1.96 1.63 20.58
C PHE A 264 2.08 0.32 19.81
N THR A 265 2.52 -0.74 20.47
CA THR A 265 2.80 -2.04 19.88
C THR A 265 2.00 -3.10 20.63
N VAL A 266 1.29 -3.92 19.86
CA VAL A 266 0.67 -5.15 20.34
C VAL A 266 1.49 -6.30 19.79
N GLY A 267 2.18 -7.01 20.67
CA GLY A 267 2.82 -8.28 20.36
C GLY A 267 1.91 -9.43 20.77
N THR A 268 1.77 -10.45 19.92
CA THR A 268 1.04 -11.68 20.27
C THR A 268 1.93 -12.88 20.02
N THR A 269 1.81 -13.90 20.87
CA THR A 269 2.46 -15.20 20.67
C THR A 269 1.47 -16.34 20.86
N LEU A 270 1.59 -17.37 20.02
CA LEU A 270 0.86 -18.62 20.13
C LEU A 270 1.88 -19.76 20.35
N HIS A 271 1.89 -20.34 21.54
CA HIS A 271 2.80 -21.41 21.92
C HIS A 271 2.25 -22.77 21.49
N PHE A 272 3.02 -23.57 20.75
CA PHE A 272 2.59 -24.89 20.27
C PHE A 272 2.65 -25.96 21.36
N HIS A 273 3.55 -25.78 22.33
CA HIS A 273 3.75 -26.68 23.46
C HIS A 273 3.44 -25.96 24.79
N PRO A 274 3.11 -26.70 25.86
CA PRO A 274 2.96 -26.11 27.19
C PRO A 274 4.22 -25.31 27.54
N SER A 275 4.07 -23.99 27.64
CA SER A 275 5.22 -23.10 27.71
C SER A 275 5.92 -23.24 29.05
N ILE A 276 7.26 -23.38 29.04
CA ILE A 276 8.12 -23.18 30.22
C ILE A 276 7.94 -21.76 30.81
N PHE A 277 7.40 -20.85 30.01
CA PHE A 277 7.10 -19.49 30.39
C PHE A 277 5.87 -19.42 31.30
N ASN A 278 6.05 -18.67 32.39
CA ASN A 278 4.98 -18.20 33.26
C ASN A 278 4.76 -16.70 33.01
N ALA A 279 3.65 -16.16 33.53
CA ALA A 279 3.35 -14.72 33.45
C ALA A 279 4.50 -13.83 33.96
N GLN A 280 5.32 -14.32 34.90
CA GLN A 280 6.48 -13.60 35.42
C GLN A 280 7.64 -13.50 34.43
N ASN A 281 7.83 -14.51 33.56
CA ASN A 281 9.02 -14.64 32.69
C ASN A 281 8.70 -14.43 31.21
N TYR A 282 7.42 -14.25 30.87
CA TYR A 282 6.97 -14.08 29.49
C TYR A 282 7.66 -12.91 28.76
N TYR A 283 8.10 -11.88 29.49
CA TYR A 283 8.84 -10.76 28.91
C TYR A 283 10.16 -11.18 28.24
N LEU A 284 10.77 -12.30 28.65
CA LEU A 284 12.05 -12.78 28.11
C LEU A 284 11.95 -13.16 26.63
N ILE A 285 10.80 -13.69 26.20
CA ILE A 285 10.56 -13.98 24.77
C ILE A 285 10.66 -12.70 23.96
N TRP A 286 9.97 -11.66 24.41
CA TRP A 286 9.95 -10.37 23.72
C TRP A 286 11.29 -9.66 23.77
N ASP A 287 12.04 -9.79 24.87
CA ASP A 287 13.41 -9.30 24.94
C ASP A 287 14.30 -10.00 23.90
N SER A 288 14.21 -11.32 23.77
CA SER A 288 14.94 -12.08 22.78
C SER A 288 14.57 -11.68 21.35
N LEU A 289 13.27 -11.59 21.02
CA LEU A 289 12.79 -11.17 19.70
C LEU A 289 13.21 -9.74 19.33
N ARG A 290 13.41 -8.87 20.33
CA ARG A 290 13.90 -7.50 20.14
C ARG A 290 15.42 -7.38 20.15
N GLY A 291 16.14 -8.50 20.31
CA GLY A 291 17.60 -8.52 20.39
C GLY A 291 18.16 -7.92 21.70
N ILE A 292 17.33 -7.82 22.74
CA ILE A 292 17.73 -7.29 24.05
C ILE A 292 18.50 -8.38 24.80
N ASN A 293 19.82 -8.21 24.84
CA ASN A 293 20.77 -9.04 25.58
C ASN A 293 21.62 -8.20 26.55
N SER A 294 22.40 -8.85 27.42
CA SER A 294 23.23 -8.17 28.41
C SER A 294 24.20 -7.13 27.83
N ARG A 295 24.61 -7.26 26.57
CA ARG A 295 25.45 -6.28 25.87
C ARG A 295 24.64 -5.05 25.48
N THR A 296 23.55 -5.22 24.74
CA THR A 296 22.66 -4.12 24.34
C THR A 296 22.08 -3.37 25.54
N MET A 297 21.78 -4.08 26.63
CA MET A 297 21.32 -3.45 27.87
C MET A 297 22.36 -2.47 28.46
N ARG A 298 23.65 -2.79 28.38
CA ARG A 298 24.73 -1.89 28.82
C ARG A 298 24.92 -0.73 27.84
N GLU A 299 24.92 -1.02 26.54
CA GLU A 299 25.11 -0.01 25.49
C GLU A 299 24.01 1.06 25.50
N TRP A 300 22.76 0.68 25.78
CA TRP A 300 21.62 1.61 25.80
C TRP A 300 21.28 2.15 27.19
N ASN A 301 22.05 1.85 28.24
CA ASN A 301 21.68 2.14 29.62
C ASN A 301 20.24 1.67 29.94
N TYR A 302 19.91 0.44 29.55
CA TYR A 302 18.58 -0.13 29.64
C TYR A 302 18.20 -0.39 31.10
N LEU A 303 17.28 0.41 31.62
CA LEU A 303 16.81 0.34 33.01
C LEU A 303 15.32 0.03 33.05
N ARG A 304 14.99 -1.24 33.33
CA ARG A 304 13.61 -1.70 33.54
C ARG A 304 13.29 -1.71 35.03
N LYS A 305 12.19 -1.05 35.40
CA LYS A 305 11.63 -1.05 36.76
C LYS A 305 10.20 -1.56 36.70
N LYS A 306 9.84 -2.46 37.62
CA LYS A 306 8.44 -2.88 37.80
C LYS A 306 7.71 -1.86 38.69
N GLU A 307 6.62 -1.31 38.18
CA GLU A 307 5.75 -0.34 38.85
C GLU A 307 4.33 -0.94 38.93
N GLY A 308 4.08 -1.74 39.99
CA GLY A 308 2.84 -2.52 40.11
C GLY A 308 2.75 -3.62 39.05
N ASP A 309 1.71 -3.58 38.22
CA ASP A 309 1.47 -4.53 37.11
C ASP A 309 2.10 -4.10 35.77
N LEU A 310 2.86 -3.00 35.80
CA LEU A 310 3.49 -2.40 34.64
C LEU A 310 5.01 -2.53 34.74
N TYR A 311 5.68 -2.70 33.60
CA TYR A 311 7.11 -2.47 33.48
C TYR A 311 7.36 -1.13 32.82
N ARG A 312 8.13 -0.28 33.49
CA ARG A 312 8.63 0.98 32.95
C ARG A 312 10.11 0.83 32.64
N THR A 313 10.44 0.93 31.37
CA THR A 313 11.80 0.84 30.87
C THR A 313 12.26 2.20 30.38
N ARG A 314 13.48 2.60 30.74
CA ARG A 314 14.15 3.77 30.18
C ARG A 314 15.44 3.33 29.52
N PHE A 315 15.73 3.85 28.33
CA PHE A 315 16.99 3.61 27.65
C PHE A 315 17.34 4.78 26.74
N ASP A 316 18.62 4.91 26.44
CA ASP A 316 19.16 5.88 25.52
C ASP A 316 19.19 5.29 24.11
N PHE A 317 18.42 5.87 23.19
CA PHE A 317 18.44 5.52 21.78
C PHE A 317 19.31 6.52 21.01
N VAL A 318 20.28 6.02 20.25
CA VAL A 318 21.05 6.82 19.30
C VAL A 318 20.55 6.50 17.91
N GLY A 319 19.97 7.49 17.23
CA GLY A 319 19.51 7.34 15.85
C GLY A 319 20.67 7.18 14.87
N GLU A 320 20.36 6.75 13.65
CA GLU A 320 21.34 6.66 12.54
C GLU A 320 21.98 8.02 12.22
N ASP A 321 21.30 9.11 12.60
CA ASP A 321 21.74 10.49 12.51
C ASP A 321 22.66 10.92 13.68
N GLY A 322 22.94 10.04 14.64
CA GLY A 322 23.74 10.32 15.82
C GLY A 322 22.99 11.06 16.93
N ARG A 323 21.69 11.38 16.76
CA ARG A 323 20.91 12.04 17.82
C ARG A 323 20.64 11.06 18.94
N LYS A 324 21.12 11.41 20.13
CA LYS A 324 20.77 10.71 21.37
C LYS A 324 19.41 11.21 21.87
N SER A 325 18.48 10.29 22.08
CA SER A 325 17.16 10.54 22.65
C SER A 325 16.88 9.52 23.75
N GLN A 326 16.38 10.00 24.89
CA GLN A 326 15.95 9.09 25.95
C GLN A 326 14.54 8.61 25.63
N ILE A 327 14.38 7.30 25.51
CA ILE A 327 13.11 6.65 25.23
C ILE A 327 12.57 6.04 26.53
N ILE A 328 11.28 6.21 26.75
CA ILE A 328 10.53 5.57 27.82
C ILE A 328 9.60 4.55 27.16
N VAL A 329 9.59 3.33 27.70
CA VAL A 329 8.69 2.27 27.27
C VAL A 329 7.87 1.80 28.45
N LEU A 330 6.56 1.73 28.26
CA LEU A 330 5.60 1.16 29.20
C LEU A 330 5.15 -0.18 28.65
N GLU A 331 5.31 -1.26 29.42
CA GLU A 331 5.07 -2.63 28.96
C GLU A 331 4.17 -3.38 29.93
N LYS A 332 3.13 -4.04 29.40
CA LYS A 332 2.28 -4.96 30.14
C LYS A 332 2.21 -6.30 29.41
N PHE A 333 2.36 -7.37 30.17
CA PHE A 333 2.49 -8.73 29.69
C PHE A 333 1.33 -9.58 30.21
N TYR A 334 0.73 -10.37 29.32
CA TYR A 334 -0.30 -11.34 29.64
C TYR A 334 0.09 -12.69 29.04
N LEU A 335 -0.06 -13.76 29.81
CA LEU A 335 0.10 -15.12 29.32
C LEU A 335 -1.02 -15.97 29.90
N ARG A 336 -1.85 -16.53 29.03
CA ARG A 336 -2.97 -17.40 29.41
C ARG A 336 -3.01 -18.63 28.52
N GLY A 337 -2.75 -19.79 29.12
CA GLY A 337 -2.61 -21.03 28.37
C GLY A 337 -1.49 -20.90 27.34
N THR A 338 -1.80 -21.11 26.07
CA THR A 338 -0.85 -20.99 24.94
C THR A 338 -0.79 -19.59 24.33
N ARG A 339 -1.60 -18.63 24.80
CA ARG A 339 -1.71 -17.28 24.23
C ARG A 339 -0.94 -16.29 25.07
N GLY A 340 0.07 -15.68 24.48
CA GLY A 340 0.82 -14.58 25.06
C GLY A 340 0.48 -13.26 24.37
N ILE A 341 0.39 -12.18 25.15
CA ILE A 341 0.11 -10.83 24.65
C ILE A 341 1.03 -9.84 25.36
N LEU A 342 1.67 -8.98 24.57
CA LEU A 342 2.43 -7.83 25.01
C LEU A 342 1.76 -6.56 24.53
N PHE A 343 1.52 -5.63 25.44
CA PHE A 343 1.19 -4.25 25.11
C PHE A 343 2.36 -3.37 25.49
N SER A 344 2.87 -2.60 24.54
CA SER A 344 4.06 -1.78 24.71
C SER A 344 3.82 -0.39 24.13
N LEU A 345 4.00 0.67 24.92
CA LEU A 345 3.98 2.06 24.44
C LEU A 345 5.36 2.67 24.59
N ALA A 346 6.01 3.00 23.47
CA ALA A 346 7.30 3.66 23.43
C ALA A 346 7.15 5.13 23.02
N TYR A 347 7.81 6.04 23.74
CA TYR A 347 7.81 7.46 23.45
C TYR A 347 9.11 8.15 23.94
N PRO A 348 9.58 9.22 23.27
CA PRO A 348 10.63 10.08 23.78
C PRO A 348 10.24 10.71 25.12
N SER A 349 11.19 10.87 26.04
CA SER A 349 10.93 11.44 27.38
C SER A 349 10.26 12.81 27.35
N LYS A 350 10.54 13.63 26.33
CA LYS A 350 9.89 14.93 26.10
C LYS A 350 8.36 14.85 25.94
N LEU A 351 7.84 13.70 25.50
CA LEU A 351 6.41 13.45 25.26
C LEU A 351 5.74 12.69 26.41
N GLU A 352 6.32 12.70 27.61
CA GLU A 352 5.83 11.91 28.74
C GLU A 352 4.38 12.20 29.13
N ALA A 353 3.94 13.46 29.11
CA ALA A 353 2.55 13.81 29.42
C ALA A 353 1.56 13.18 28.42
N LEU A 354 1.93 13.13 27.13
CA LEU A 354 1.09 12.54 26.10
C LEU A 354 1.15 11.01 26.14
N GLY A 355 2.34 10.43 26.33
CA GLY A 355 2.53 8.98 26.49
C GLY A 355 1.75 8.43 27.69
N THR A 356 1.79 9.10 28.83
CA THR A 356 1.02 8.71 30.03
C THR A 356 -0.49 8.82 29.81
N LYS A 357 -0.97 9.85 29.11
CA LYS A 357 -2.39 9.98 28.73
C LYS A 357 -2.86 8.83 27.82
N ILE A 358 -2.06 8.46 26.82
CA ILE A 358 -2.39 7.33 25.93
C ILE A 358 -2.42 6.04 26.74
N TRP A 359 -1.41 5.81 27.58
CA TRP A 359 -1.32 4.59 28.38
C TRP A 359 -2.45 4.45 29.39
N SER A 360 -2.86 5.54 30.04
CA SER A 360 -3.98 5.52 30.99
C SER A 360 -5.31 5.23 30.28
N GLY A 361 -5.56 5.85 29.12
CA GLY A 361 -6.73 5.56 28.29
C GLY A 361 -6.78 4.09 27.86
N PHE A 362 -5.66 3.56 27.37
CA PHE A 362 -5.53 2.13 27.05
C PHE A 362 -5.77 1.24 28.28
N SER A 363 -5.11 1.54 29.41
CA SER A 363 -5.20 0.72 30.63
C SER A 363 -6.62 0.66 31.20
N SER A 364 -7.41 1.71 30.99
CA SER A 364 -8.82 1.78 31.44
C SER A 364 -9.78 0.99 30.54
N SER A 365 -9.39 0.71 29.30
CA SER A 365 -10.26 0.10 28.28
C SER A 365 -9.87 -1.32 27.88
N VAL A 366 -8.64 -1.75 28.19
CA VAL A 366 -8.14 -3.06 27.78
C VAL A 366 -8.89 -4.20 28.49
N VAL A 367 -9.38 -5.14 27.69
CA VAL A 367 -9.98 -6.39 28.13
C VAL A 367 -9.23 -7.53 27.45
N VAL A 368 -8.79 -8.50 28.24
CA VAL A 368 -8.13 -9.74 27.78
C VAL A 368 -8.91 -10.90 28.39
N GLU A 369 -9.49 -11.75 27.55
CA GLU A 369 -10.45 -12.81 27.95
C GLU A 369 -9.87 -14.20 28.17
#